data_AF-A0A073CWM1-F1
#
_entry.id   AF-A0A073CWM1-F1
#
_cell.length_a   1.000
_cell.length_b   1.000
_cell.length_c   1.000
_cell.angle_alpha   90.00
_cell.angle_beta   90.00
_cell.angle_gamma   90.00
#
_symmetry.space_group_name_H-M   'P 1'
#
loop_
_entity.id
_entity.type
_entity.pdbx_description
1 polymer ?
#
loop_
_entity_poly.entity_id
_entity_poly.type
_entity_poly.pdbx_seq_one_letter_code
_entity_poly.pdbx_strand_id
1 'polypeptide(L)'
;MTQCLHFLKIQCFTEQFTQSINFDDILKMLKVLLEKKDVSQIENLHSLFLKTIDTKFSSISAYGKIEKYLSADSQIQLHKDLGYYLVNKELWESIKDIIIEQSIKEFDELNKSANSKGKKSKSSADSSNNDFHKIYEDYFKDLALLETLYNKKMLILEVS
;
A
#
# COMPACT_ATOMS: atom_id res chain seq x y z
N MET A 1 3.65 -14.85 -11.80
CA MET A 1 4.36 -14.31 -10.62
C MET A 1 3.48 -13.24 -10.04
N THR A 2 3.14 -13.29 -8.75
CA THR A 2 2.26 -12.27 -8.16
C THR A 2 3.09 -11.01 -7.93
N GLN A 3 2.79 -9.95 -8.68
CA GLN A 3 3.36 -8.62 -8.39
C GLN A 3 2.88 -8.17 -7.01
N CYS A 4 3.82 -7.81 -6.14
CA CYS A 4 3.55 -7.34 -4.79
C CYS A 4 3.67 -5.83 -4.70
N LEU A 5 2.81 -5.22 -3.89
CA LEU A 5 2.74 -3.79 -3.69
C LEU A 5 3.35 -3.42 -2.35
N HIS A 6 4.45 -2.67 -2.37
CA HIS A 6 5.08 -2.13 -1.18
C HIS A 6 4.76 -0.66 -1.03
N PHE A 7 4.24 -0.28 0.14
CA PHE A 7 3.90 1.10 0.44
C PHE A 7 5.07 1.83 1.08
N LEU A 8 5.34 3.02 0.56
CA LEU A 8 6.45 3.86 0.97
C LEU A 8 5.95 5.26 1.33
N LYS A 9 6.57 5.88 2.33
CA LYS A 9 6.32 7.28 2.69
C LYS A 9 7.47 8.16 2.19
N ILE A 10 7.13 9.24 1.48
CA ILE A 10 8.09 10.29 1.11
C ILE A 10 8.54 11.04 2.37
N GLN A 11 9.83 11.02 2.72
CA GLN A 11 10.31 11.73 3.92
C GLN A 11 10.72 13.19 3.67
N CYS A 12 11.12 13.53 2.45
CA CYS A 12 11.64 14.87 2.13
C CYS A 12 10.59 15.97 2.17
N PHE A 13 9.30 15.62 2.21
CA PHE A 13 8.21 16.58 2.34
C PHE A 13 7.63 16.57 3.76
N THR A 14 7.49 17.76 4.34
CA THR A 14 6.73 17.92 5.58
C THR A 14 5.24 17.81 5.30
N GLU A 15 4.46 17.39 6.29
CA GLU A 15 3.00 17.29 6.14
C GLU A 15 2.34 18.64 5.83
N GLN A 16 2.91 19.74 6.33
CA GLN A 16 2.45 21.09 6.03
C GLN A 16 2.74 21.49 4.59
N PHE A 17 3.86 21.03 4.03
CA PHE A 17 4.27 21.35 2.66
C PHE A 17 3.34 20.72 1.62
N THR A 18 2.87 19.50 1.85
CA THR A 18 2.01 18.79 0.88
C THR A 18 0.54 19.23 0.91
N GLN A 19 0.11 19.91 1.97
CA GLN A 19 -1.24 20.46 2.07
C GLN A 19 -1.47 21.63 1.09
N SER A 20 -0.47 22.47 0.86
CA SER A 20 -0.59 23.68 0.03
C SER A 20 -0.31 23.46 -1.46
N ILE A 21 0.23 22.30 -1.85
CA ILE A 21 0.74 22.03 -3.20
C ILE A 21 -0.15 21.03 -3.93
N ASN A 22 -0.39 21.20 -5.23
CA ASN A 22 -1.16 20.26 -6.03
C ASN A 22 -0.43 18.91 -6.17
N PHE A 23 -1.19 17.82 -6.27
CA PHE A 23 -0.69 16.48 -6.56
C PHE A 23 0.23 16.44 -7.80
N ASP A 24 -0.15 17.11 -8.88
CA ASP A 24 0.65 17.17 -10.12
C ASP A 24 2.00 17.87 -9.92
N ASP A 25 2.05 18.86 -9.03
CA ASP A 25 3.29 19.59 -8.74
C ASP A 25 4.25 18.71 -7.92
N ILE A 26 3.72 17.93 -6.98
CA ILE A 26 4.49 16.91 -6.24
C ILE A 26 5.05 15.87 -7.23
N LEU A 27 4.22 15.38 -8.15
CA LEU A 27 4.65 14.43 -9.17
C LEU A 27 5.78 14.99 -10.03
N LYS A 28 5.64 16.22 -10.52
CA LYS A 28 6.69 16.91 -11.30
C LYS A 28 7.97 17.09 -10.49
N MET A 29 7.87 17.54 -9.24
CA MET A 29 9.03 17.72 -8.37
C MET A 29 9.77 16.40 -8.14
N LEU A 30 9.04 15.33 -7.83
CA LEU A 30 9.63 14.00 -7.63
C LEU A 30 10.26 13.47 -8.91
N LYS A 31 9.58 13.57 -10.06
CA LYS A 31 10.16 13.19 -11.36
C LYS A 31 11.45 13.93 -11.64
N VAL A 32 11.46 15.25 -11.48
CA VAL A 32 12.67 16.07 -11.64
C VAL A 32 13.78 15.64 -10.68
N LEU A 33 13.46 15.35 -9.42
CA LEU A 33 14.44 14.88 -8.43
C LEU A 33 15.04 13.51 -8.80
N LEU A 34 14.25 12.64 -9.42
CA LEU A 34 14.65 11.30 -9.84
C LEU A 34 15.42 11.30 -11.16
N GLU A 35 15.04 12.18 -12.10
CA GLU A 35 15.68 12.32 -13.40
C GLU A 35 16.98 13.14 -13.35
N LYS A 36 17.07 14.17 -12.49
CA LYS A 36 18.26 15.04 -12.38
C LYS A 36 19.40 14.42 -11.58
N LYS A 37 19.12 13.40 -10.76
CA LYS A 37 20.17 12.72 -10.02
C LYS A 37 20.74 11.62 -10.91
N ASP A 38 22.07 11.56 -11.00
CA ASP A 38 22.77 10.42 -11.59
C ASP A 38 22.41 9.18 -10.74
N VAL A 39 21.57 8.30 -11.28
CA VAL A 39 20.95 7.17 -10.56
C VAL A 39 22.01 6.23 -9.99
N SER A 40 23.20 6.22 -10.62
CA SER A 40 24.40 5.51 -10.15
C SER A 40 24.97 6.02 -8.82
N GLN A 41 24.64 7.25 -8.39
CA GLN A 41 25.00 7.82 -7.08
C GLN A 41 23.85 7.76 -6.06
N ILE A 42 22.65 7.37 -6.47
CA ILE A 42 21.51 7.15 -5.57
C ILE A 42 21.52 5.69 -5.13
N GLU A 43 22.51 5.29 -4.35
CA GLU A 43 22.59 3.92 -3.77
C GLU A 43 21.36 3.56 -2.92
N ASN A 44 20.51 4.52 -2.56
CA ASN A 44 19.25 4.24 -1.92
C ASN A 44 18.19 5.24 -2.36
N LEU A 45 17.35 4.88 -3.33
CA LEU A 45 16.05 5.55 -3.52
C LEU A 45 15.18 5.41 -2.26
N HIS A 46 15.37 4.31 -1.54
CA HIS A 46 15.02 4.17 -0.14
C HIS A 46 15.38 5.40 0.70
N SER A 47 16.49 6.11 0.49
CA SER A 47 16.87 7.29 1.29
C SER A 47 15.87 8.45 1.19
N LEU A 48 15.20 8.61 0.05
CA LEU A 48 14.11 9.57 -0.13
C LEU A 48 12.79 9.08 0.49
N PHE A 49 12.64 7.76 0.60
CA PHE A 49 11.43 7.05 0.99
C PHE A 49 11.55 6.28 2.31
N LEU A 50 12.56 6.58 3.14
CA LEU A 50 13.22 5.71 4.16
C LEU A 50 12.33 5.13 5.25
N LYS A 51 11.03 5.40 5.19
CA LYS A 51 10.02 4.70 5.95
C LYS A 51 9.16 3.86 5.00
N THR A 52 9.59 2.62 4.78
CA THR A 52 8.68 1.55 4.41
C THR A 52 7.55 1.53 5.42
N ILE A 53 6.33 1.48 4.91
CA ILE A 53 5.15 1.38 5.75
C ILE A 53 4.95 -0.10 5.99
N ASP A 54 5.18 -0.52 7.23
CA ASP A 54 4.85 -1.87 7.64
C ASP A 54 3.33 -2.00 7.68
N THR A 55 2.80 -2.84 6.81
CA THR A 55 1.36 -3.11 6.70
C THR A 55 1.15 -4.54 6.27
N LYS A 56 0.06 -5.14 6.76
CA LYS A 56 -0.40 -6.46 6.34
C LYS A 56 -0.75 -6.55 4.85
N PHE A 57 -0.88 -5.41 4.16
CA PHE A 57 -1.23 -5.36 2.73
C PHE A 57 -0.03 -5.37 1.78
N SER A 58 1.16 -5.78 2.22
CA SER A 58 2.36 -5.82 1.36
C SER A 58 2.26 -6.79 0.17
N SER A 59 1.26 -7.68 0.15
CA SER A 59 1.05 -8.67 -0.92
C SER A 59 -0.26 -8.46 -1.68
N ILE A 60 -0.63 -7.19 -1.94
CA ILE A 60 -1.75 -6.90 -2.84
C ILE A 60 -1.38 -7.32 -4.26
N SER A 61 -2.26 -8.06 -4.91
CA SER A 61 -2.14 -8.38 -6.34
C SER A 61 -2.26 -7.10 -7.18
N ALA A 62 -1.22 -6.78 -7.93
CA ALA A 62 -1.25 -5.65 -8.85
C ALA A 62 -2.07 -5.89 -10.15
N TYR A 63 -2.65 -7.09 -10.32
CA TYR A 63 -3.45 -7.44 -11.50
C TYR A 63 -4.82 -6.76 -11.57
N GLY A 64 -5.38 -6.67 -12.79
CA GLY A 64 -6.76 -6.24 -13.00
C GLY A 64 -6.92 -4.72 -13.02
N LYS A 65 -7.57 -4.15 -11.99
CA LYS A 65 -7.82 -2.69 -11.91
C LYS A 65 -6.51 -1.92 -11.81
N ILE A 66 -5.55 -2.40 -11.01
CA ILE A 66 -4.27 -1.75 -10.74
C ILE A 66 -3.33 -1.81 -11.94
N GLU A 67 -3.30 -2.92 -12.67
CA GLU A 67 -2.39 -3.19 -13.80
C GLU A 67 -2.39 -2.08 -14.85
N LYS A 68 -3.56 -1.50 -15.13
CA LYS A 68 -3.72 -0.39 -16.09
C LYS A 68 -2.90 0.84 -15.68
N TYR A 69 -2.80 1.10 -14.38
CA TYR A 69 -2.08 2.24 -13.82
C TYR A 69 -0.57 2.01 -13.73
N LEU A 70 -0.12 0.75 -13.74
CA LEU A 70 1.28 0.36 -13.60
C LEU A 70 2.01 0.15 -14.93
N SER A 71 1.38 0.52 -16.05
CA SER A 71 2.02 0.46 -17.37
C SER A 71 3.32 1.28 -17.43
N ALA A 72 4.25 0.86 -18.28
CA ALA A 72 5.58 1.48 -18.42
C ALA A 72 5.55 2.92 -18.99
N ASP A 73 4.40 3.36 -19.49
CA ASP A 73 4.17 4.72 -19.99
C ASP A 73 3.20 5.49 -19.08
N SER A 74 3.00 5.01 -17.86
CA SER A 74 2.08 5.61 -16.90
C SER A 74 2.55 6.99 -16.47
N GLN A 75 1.64 7.96 -16.47
CA GLN A 75 1.93 9.33 -16.06
C GLN A 75 2.37 9.43 -14.59
N ILE A 76 1.95 8.47 -13.76
CA ILE A 76 2.26 8.43 -12.33
C ILE A 76 3.52 7.61 -12.01
N GLN A 77 4.13 6.96 -13.02
CA GLN A 77 5.41 6.27 -12.84
C GLN A 77 6.50 7.30 -12.57
N LEU A 78 7.22 7.09 -11.49
CA LEU A 78 8.29 7.96 -11.00
C LEU A 78 9.65 7.55 -11.54
N HIS A 79 9.88 6.24 -11.71
CA HIS A 79 11.12 5.71 -12.25
C HIS A 79 10.86 4.41 -13.03
N LYS A 80 11.30 4.37 -14.29
CA LYS A 80 10.97 3.27 -15.22
C LYS A 80 11.54 1.93 -14.79
N ASP A 81 12.81 1.92 -14.38
CA ASP A 81 13.54 0.67 -14.09
C ASP A 81 13.33 0.15 -12.67
N LEU A 82 12.76 0.96 -11.78
CA LEU A 82 12.65 0.67 -10.35
C LEU A 82 11.22 0.45 -9.88
N GLY A 83 10.23 0.59 -10.77
CA GLY A 83 8.84 0.28 -10.44
C GLY A 83 8.23 1.15 -9.34
N TYR A 84 8.69 2.40 -9.19
CA TYR A 84 8.11 3.35 -8.23
C TYR A 84 6.99 4.16 -8.89
N TYR A 85 5.85 4.27 -8.21
CA TYR A 85 4.66 5.00 -8.67
C TYR A 85 4.12 5.91 -7.57
N LEU A 86 3.72 7.12 -7.93
CA LEU A 86 2.99 8.00 -7.02
C LEU A 86 1.52 7.61 -7.00
N VAL A 87 0.94 7.45 -5.82
CA VAL A 87 -0.45 7.00 -5.70
C VAL A 87 -1.40 8.17 -5.93
N ASN A 88 -2.01 8.24 -7.12
CA ASN A 88 -3.06 9.20 -7.44
C ASN A 88 -4.43 8.73 -6.95
N LYS A 89 -5.47 9.55 -7.14
CA LYS A 89 -6.82 9.25 -6.68
C LYS A 89 -7.38 7.95 -7.25
N GLU A 90 -7.28 7.75 -8.55
CA GLU A 90 -7.87 6.59 -9.21
C GLU A 90 -7.17 5.28 -8.81
N LEU A 91 -5.83 5.32 -8.72
CA LEU A 91 -5.04 4.20 -8.21
C LEU A 91 -5.34 3.94 -6.73
N TRP A 92 -5.50 4.99 -5.92
CA TRP A 92 -5.85 4.86 -4.50
C TRP A 92 -7.20 4.17 -4.28
N GLU A 93 -8.24 4.60 -5.00
CA GLU A 93 -9.55 3.94 -4.94
C GLU A 93 -9.47 2.47 -5.35
N SER A 94 -8.69 2.16 -6.40
CA SER A 94 -8.48 0.77 -6.84
C SER A 94 -7.74 -0.07 -5.79
N ILE A 95 -6.76 0.50 -5.08
CA ILE A 95 -6.05 -0.15 -3.98
C ILE A 95 -6.99 -0.41 -2.81
N LYS A 96 -7.82 0.57 -2.42
CA LYS A 96 -8.79 0.42 -1.34
C LYS A 96 -9.79 -0.70 -1.61
N ASP A 97 -10.34 -0.75 -2.82
CA ASP A 97 -11.26 -1.82 -3.22
C ASP A 97 -10.63 -3.21 -3.00
N ILE A 98 -9.38 -3.39 -3.42
CA ILE A 98 -8.68 -4.68 -3.29
C ILE A 98 -8.36 -4.99 -1.82
N ILE A 99 -7.94 -4.00 -1.04
CA ILE A 99 -7.70 -4.13 0.40
C ILE A 99 -8.99 -4.60 1.12
N ILE A 100 -10.14 -4.00 0.78
CA ILE A 100 -11.45 -4.37 1.33
C ILE A 100 -11.82 -5.79 0.91
N GLU A 101 -11.69 -6.13 -0.37
CA GLU A 101 -12.02 -7.47 -0.89
C GLU A 101 -11.16 -8.58 -0.27
N GLN A 102 -9.85 -8.36 -0.12
CA GLN A 102 -8.94 -9.32 0.53
C GLN A 102 -9.36 -9.58 1.98
N SER A 103 -9.78 -8.54 2.67
CA SER A 103 -10.11 -8.64 4.10
C SER A 103 -11.44 -9.32 4.35
N ILE A 104 -12.41 -9.13 3.44
CA ILE A 104 -13.65 -9.92 3.44
C ILE A 104 -13.34 -11.40 3.22
N LYS A 105 -12.44 -11.72 2.27
CA LYS A 105 -12.06 -13.12 1.98
C LYS A 105 -11.35 -13.78 3.16
N GLU A 106 -10.39 -13.11 3.78
CA GLU A 106 -9.67 -13.62 4.95
C GLU A 106 -10.63 -13.89 6.11
N PHE A 107 -11.59 -12.99 6.33
CA PHE A 107 -12.66 -13.19 7.31
C PHE A 107 -13.53 -14.43 7.00
N ASP A 108 -13.94 -14.60 5.75
CA ASP A 108 -14.73 -15.77 5.32
C ASP A 108 -13.97 -17.09 5.48
N GLU A 109 -12.67 -17.12 5.19
CA GLU A 109 -11.83 -18.30 5.36
C GLU A 109 -11.68 -18.68 6.84
N LEU A 110 -11.50 -17.70 7.72
CA LEU A 110 -11.44 -17.92 9.16
C LEU A 110 -12.76 -18.48 9.70
N ASN A 111 -13.90 -17.92 9.26
CA ASN A 111 -15.22 -18.43 9.62
C ASN A 111 -15.44 -19.89 9.15
N LYS A 112 -15.02 -20.23 7.93
CA LYS A 112 -15.08 -21.60 7.40
C LYS A 112 -14.15 -22.55 8.20
N SER A 113 -12.97 -22.08 8.58
CA SER A 113 -12.01 -22.88 9.35
C SER A 113 -12.49 -23.15 10.79
N ALA A 114 -13.16 -22.18 11.42
CA ALA A 114 -13.76 -22.33 12.75
C ALA A 114 -14.93 -23.34 12.72
N ASN A 115 -15.77 -23.28 11.68
CA ASN A 115 -16.90 -24.19 11.52
C ASN A 115 -16.51 -25.62 11.11
N SER A 116 -15.35 -25.82 10.46
CA SER A 116 -14.85 -27.16 10.09
C SER A 116 -14.11 -27.89 11.23
N LYS A 117 -13.56 -27.17 12.22
CA LYS A 117 -12.93 -27.74 13.42
C LYS A 117 -13.93 -28.17 14.51
N GLY A 118 -15.22 -27.88 14.35
CA GLY A 118 -16.28 -28.16 15.33
C GLY A 118 -16.69 -29.62 15.55
N LYS A 119 -15.90 -30.62 15.16
CA LYS A 119 -16.20 -32.05 15.45
C LYS A 119 -15.36 -32.72 16.52
N LYS A 120 -14.34 -32.06 17.10
CA LYS A 120 -13.68 -32.59 18.30
C LYS A 120 -13.21 -31.45 19.23
N SER A 121 -13.66 -31.56 20.48
CA SER A 121 -13.11 -30.92 21.70
C SER A 121 -13.71 -29.56 22.10
N LYS A 122 -14.54 -29.58 23.15
CA LYS A 122 -14.89 -28.43 23.98
C LYS A 122 -13.64 -27.99 24.78
N SER A 123 -13.00 -26.87 24.42
CA SER A 123 -12.25 -25.99 25.36
C SER A 123 -11.51 -24.80 24.70
N SER A 124 -12.08 -24.04 23.75
CA SER A 124 -11.36 -22.86 23.20
C SER A 124 -12.24 -21.71 22.72
N ALA A 125 -13.36 -21.43 23.39
CA ALA A 125 -14.24 -20.32 23.01
C ALA A 125 -13.61 -18.92 23.22
N ASP A 126 -12.60 -18.79 24.08
CA ASP A 126 -11.98 -17.50 24.39
C ASP A 126 -10.84 -17.07 23.44
N SER A 127 -10.26 -17.98 22.65
CA SER A 127 -9.16 -17.61 21.74
C SER A 127 -9.66 -17.12 20.38
N SER A 128 -10.74 -17.68 19.84
CA SER A 128 -11.20 -17.33 18.48
C SER A 128 -11.79 -15.93 18.39
N ASN A 129 -12.55 -15.48 19.41
CA ASN A 129 -13.13 -14.13 19.43
C ASN A 129 -12.04 -13.04 19.46
N ASN A 130 -10.93 -13.29 20.14
CA ASN A 130 -9.79 -12.37 20.19
C ASN A 130 -9.07 -12.28 18.84
N ASP A 131 -8.97 -13.38 18.09
CA ASP A 131 -8.33 -13.39 16.78
C ASP A 131 -9.16 -12.62 15.72
N PHE A 132 -10.49 -12.78 15.72
CA PHE A 132 -11.36 -12.03 14.79
C PHE A 132 -11.33 -10.52 15.04
N HIS A 133 -11.44 -10.10 16.31
CA HIS A 133 -11.47 -8.67 16.64
C HIS A 133 -10.14 -7.99 16.30
N LYS A 134 -9.03 -8.66 16.60
CA LYS A 134 -7.67 -8.19 16.32
C LYS A 134 -7.40 -8.02 14.83
N ILE A 135 -7.91 -8.92 13.98
CA ILE A 135 -7.77 -8.80 12.52
C ILE A 135 -8.47 -7.55 12.01
N TYR A 136 -9.70 -7.28 12.46
CA TYR A 136 -10.41 -6.06 12.11
C TYR A 136 -9.71 -4.80 12.61
N GLU A 137 -9.23 -4.79 13.85
CA GLU A 137 -8.51 -3.64 14.40
C GLU A 137 -7.22 -3.35 13.62
N ASP A 138 -6.39 -4.36 13.38
CA ASP A 138 -5.16 -4.20 12.60
C ASP A 138 -5.46 -3.77 11.15
N TYR A 139 -6.52 -4.32 10.55
CA TYR A 139 -6.97 -3.95 9.21
C TYR A 139 -7.35 -2.47 9.09
N PHE A 140 -8.27 -2.01 9.95
CA PHE A 140 -8.74 -0.62 9.90
C PHE A 140 -7.62 0.36 10.28
N LYS A 141 -6.69 -0.06 11.14
CA LYS A 141 -5.52 0.72 11.51
C LYS A 141 -4.58 0.93 10.32
N ASP A 142 -4.27 -0.14 9.57
CA ASP A 142 -3.41 -0.05 8.39
C ASP A 142 -4.05 0.77 7.27
N LEU A 143 -5.35 0.54 7.00
CA LEU A 143 -6.09 1.33 6.00
C LEU A 143 -6.15 2.82 6.39
N ALA A 144 -6.41 3.14 7.66
CA ALA A 144 -6.43 4.52 8.15
C ALA A 144 -5.06 5.19 8.06
N LEU A 145 -3.98 4.45 8.32
CA LEU A 145 -2.60 4.92 8.15
C LEU A 145 -2.32 5.27 6.69
N LEU A 146 -2.61 4.34 5.77
CA LEU A 146 -2.40 4.55 4.34
C LEU A 146 -3.26 5.69 3.79
N GLU A 147 -4.53 5.78 4.20
CA GLU A 147 -5.44 6.88 3.87
C GLU A 147 -4.89 8.23 4.35
N THR A 148 -4.33 8.28 5.56
CA THR A 148 -3.69 9.50 6.09
C THR A 148 -2.50 9.92 5.24
N LEU A 149 -1.66 8.97 4.83
CA LEU A 149 -0.47 9.24 4.02
C LEU A 149 -0.84 9.66 2.59
N TYR A 150 -1.84 9.01 2.00
CA TYR A 150 -2.41 9.38 0.71
C TYR A 150 -3.00 10.80 0.74
N ASN A 151 -3.80 11.14 1.75
CA ASN A 151 -4.40 12.48 1.89
C ASN A 151 -3.35 13.58 2.10
N LYS A 152 -2.20 13.22 2.67
CA LYS A 152 -1.02 14.09 2.76
C LYS A 152 -0.15 14.02 1.50
N LYS A 153 -0.54 13.31 0.44
CA LYS A 153 0.20 13.15 -0.82
C LYS A 153 1.64 12.63 -0.60
N MET A 154 1.80 11.76 0.39
CA MET A 154 3.10 11.19 0.79
C MET A 154 3.26 9.74 0.38
N LEU A 155 2.22 9.12 -0.22
CA LEU A 155 2.16 7.70 -0.49
C LEU A 155 2.74 7.33 -1.86
N ILE A 156 3.72 6.44 -1.84
CA ILE A 156 4.35 5.83 -3.01
C ILE A 156 4.14 4.33 -2.96
N LEU A 157 4.11 3.75 -4.15
CA LEU A 157 4.01 2.33 -4.40
C LEU A 157 5.30 1.85 -5.08
N GLU A 158 5.84 0.74 -4.60
CA GLU A 158 6.88 -0.05 -5.25
C GLU A 158 6.29 -1.39 -5.67
N VAL A 159 6.57 -1.81 -6.89
CA VAL A 159 6.07 -3.06 -7.47
C VAL A 159 7.23 -4.04 -7.60
N SER A 160 7.15 -5.18 -6.90
CA SER A 160 8.17 -6.25 -6.88
C SER A 160 7.66 -7.61 -7.36
#